data_AF-A0A7Y3FBM1-F1
#
_entry.id   AF-A0A7Y3FBM1-F1
#
_cell.length_a   1.000
_cell.length_b   1.000
_cell.length_c   1.000
_cell.angle_alpha   90.00
_cell.angle_beta   90.00
_cell.angle_gamma   90.00
#
_symmetry.space_group_name_H-M   'P 1'
#
loop_
_entity.id
_entity.type
_entity.pdbx_description
1 polymer ?
#
loop_
_entity_poly.entity_id
_entity_poly.type
_entity_poly.pdbx_seq_one_letter_code
_entity_poly.pdbx_strand_id
1 'polypeptide(L)'
;MRIHPAMAGTEAPPVMEARRWIAGVEFPVERPLLNVSQAAPVEVPPLAMREAIARFAIDVPQAHLYGPVLGMPELRDAVAAEWSCAYGGAVSL
;
A
#
# COMPACT_ATOMS: atom_id res chain seq x y z
N MET A 1 -9.07 1.91 30.19
CA MET A 1 -7.79 2.21 29.51
C MET A 1 -7.73 3.72 29.28
N ARG A 2 -6.73 4.43 29.82
CA ARG A 2 -6.52 5.86 29.51
C ARG A 2 -5.68 5.95 28.24
N ILE A 3 -6.18 6.63 27.23
CA ILE A 3 -5.44 6.95 25.99
C ILE A 3 -5.20 8.46 25.93
N HIS A 4 -4.16 8.87 25.19
CA HIS A 4 -3.84 10.28 25.03
C HIS A 4 -4.98 11.02 24.28
N PRO A 5 -5.34 12.27 24.66
CA PRO A 5 -6.43 13.01 24.03
C PRO A 5 -6.31 13.14 22.50
N ALA A 6 -5.09 13.33 21.98
CA ALA A 6 -4.86 13.37 20.54
C ALA A 6 -5.22 12.05 19.82
N MET A 7 -5.08 10.90 20.49
CA MET A 7 -5.53 9.62 19.93
C MET A 7 -7.04 9.43 20.07
N ALA A 8 -7.62 9.93 21.16
CA ALA A 8 -9.07 9.91 21.36
C ALA A 8 -9.80 10.81 20.34
N GLY A 9 -9.14 11.85 19.83
CA GLY A 9 -9.67 12.75 18.81
C GLY A 9 -9.59 12.23 17.38
N THR A 10 -8.97 11.07 17.13
CA THR A 10 -8.94 10.47 15.79
C THR A 10 -10.30 9.86 15.45
N GLU A 11 -10.96 10.41 14.43
CA GLU A 11 -12.25 9.91 13.96
C GLU A 11 -12.14 8.55 13.26
N ALA A 12 -13.25 7.80 13.24
CA ALA A 12 -13.31 6.53 12.52
C ALA A 12 -13.24 6.76 11.00
N PRO A 13 -12.61 5.85 10.23
CA PRO A 13 -12.46 6.03 8.79
C PRO A 13 -13.81 5.94 8.06
N PRO A 14 -14.16 6.92 7.20
CA PRO A 14 -15.47 7.00 6.54
C PRO A 14 -15.70 5.87 5.53
N VAL A 15 -14.63 5.29 4.95
CA VAL A 15 -14.72 4.13 4.04
C VAL A 15 -15.38 2.93 4.72
N MET A 16 -15.06 2.69 6.00
CA MET A 16 -15.65 1.60 6.76
C MET A 16 -17.10 1.88 7.15
N GLU A 17 -17.46 3.15 7.30
CA GLU A 17 -18.83 3.58 7.53
C GLU A 17 -19.71 3.40 6.30
N ALA A 18 -19.26 3.86 5.14
CA ALA A 18 -19.95 3.66 3.86
C ALA A 18 -20.21 2.17 3.59
N ARG A 19 -19.23 1.30 3.89
CA ARG A 19 -19.39 -0.17 3.83
C ARG A 19 -20.49 -0.69 4.77
N ARG A 20 -20.63 -0.13 5.98
CA ARG A 20 -21.69 -0.52 6.92
C ARG A 20 -23.07 -0.08 6.43
N TRP A 21 -23.19 1.09 5.79
CA TRP A 21 -24.48 1.57 5.27
C TRP A 21 -25.08 0.66 4.20
N ILE A 22 -24.23 0.05 3.38
CA ILE A 22 -24.65 -0.83 2.28
C ILE A 22 -24.66 -2.32 2.67
N ALA A 23 -24.31 -2.66 3.91
CA ALA A 23 -24.24 -4.05 4.35
C ALA A 23 -25.63 -4.70 4.34
N GLY A 24 -25.78 -5.82 3.65
CA GLY A 24 -27.05 -6.53 3.51
C GLY A 24 -28.04 -5.90 2.53
N VAL A 25 -27.66 -4.84 1.82
CA VAL A 25 -28.47 -4.24 0.76
C VAL A 25 -28.18 -4.94 -0.56
N GLU A 26 -29.22 -5.46 -1.21
CA GLU A 26 -29.14 -5.97 -2.59
C GLU A 26 -29.42 -4.84 -3.58
N PHE A 27 -28.55 -4.68 -4.57
CA PHE A 27 -28.69 -3.68 -5.62
C PHE A 27 -29.11 -4.37 -6.92
N PRO A 28 -30.27 -4.00 -7.50
CA PRO A 28 -30.75 -4.68 -8.69
C PRO A 28 -29.93 -4.27 -9.92
N VAL A 29 -29.96 -5.08 -10.98
CA VAL A 29 -29.07 -4.94 -12.15
C VAL A 29 -29.30 -3.62 -12.89
N GLU A 30 -30.55 -3.14 -12.92
CA GLU A 30 -30.93 -1.85 -13.51
C GLU A 30 -30.51 -0.64 -12.66
N ARG A 31 -30.11 -0.85 -11.40
CA ARG A 31 -29.61 0.18 -10.49
C ARG A 31 -28.47 -0.37 -9.63
N PRO A 32 -27.29 -0.63 -10.24
CA PRO A 32 -26.15 -1.18 -9.53
C PRO A 32 -25.56 -0.14 -8.58
N LEU A 33 -24.88 -0.61 -7.53
CA LEU A 33 -24.11 0.26 -6.65
C LEU A 33 -22.85 0.77 -7.36
N LEU A 34 -22.69 2.10 -7.42
CA LEU A 34 -21.43 2.74 -7.81
C LEU A 34 -20.60 3.04 -6.56
N ASN A 35 -19.74 2.10 -6.18
CA ASN A 35 -18.88 2.28 -5.01
C ASN A 35 -17.61 3.08 -5.35
N VAL A 36 -17.66 4.39 -5.10
CA VAL A 36 -16.51 5.31 -5.22
C VAL A 36 -15.89 5.67 -3.87
N SER A 37 -16.21 4.91 -2.81
CA SER A 37 -15.70 5.19 -1.46
C SER A 37 -14.25 4.74 -1.23
N GLN A 38 -13.75 3.80 -2.04
CA GLN A 38 -12.41 3.23 -1.89
C GLN A 38 -11.54 3.55 -3.11
N ALA A 39 -10.34 4.08 -2.85
CA ALA A 39 -9.33 4.41 -3.87
C ALA A 39 -8.17 3.40 -3.93
N ALA A 40 -8.30 2.25 -3.26
CA ALA A 40 -7.29 1.20 -3.37
C ALA A 40 -7.32 0.61 -4.79
N PRO A 41 -6.16 0.38 -5.42
CA PRO A 41 -6.10 -0.29 -6.72
C PRO A 41 -6.81 -1.65 -6.68
N VAL A 42 -7.63 -1.93 -7.70
CA VAL A 42 -8.35 -3.20 -7.86
C VAL A 42 -7.51 -4.21 -8.64
N GLU A 43 -6.62 -3.73 -9.51
CA GLU A 43 -5.73 -4.58 -10.31
C GLU A 43 -4.67 -5.26 -9.43
N VAL A 44 -4.33 -6.49 -9.82
CA VAL A 44 -3.24 -7.23 -9.18
C VAL A 44 -1.90 -6.55 -9.46
N PRO A 45 -0.90 -6.64 -8.56
CA PRO A 45 0.44 -6.13 -8.84
C PRO A 45 1.02 -6.72 -10.14
N PRO A 46 1.84 -5.96 -10.89
CA PRO A 46 2.48 -6.44 -12.12
C PRO A 46 3.19 -7.78 -11.93
N LEU A 47 3.14 -8.65 -12.94
CA LEU A 47 3.69 -10.01 -12.85
C LEU A 47 5.16 -10.01 -12.44
N ALA A 48 5.98 -9.16 -13.05
CA ALA A 48 7.42 -9.06 -12.74
C ALA A 48 7.69 -8.74 -11.26
N MET A 49 6.84 -7.92 -10.62
CA MET A 49 6.94 -7.64 -9.19
C MET A 49 6.63 -8.88 -8.35
N ARG A 50 5.55 -9.60 -8.70
CA ARG A 50 5.17 -10.84 -8.00
C ARG A 50 6.25 -11.92 -8.13
N GLU A 51 6.84 -12.06 -9.31
CA GLU A 51 7.95 -12.99 -9.57
C GLU A 51 9.22 -12.60 -8.81
N ALA A 52 9.57 -11.31 -8.76
CA ALA A 52 10.72 -10.83 -7.99
C ALA A 52 10.56 -11.11 -6.48
N ILE A 53 9.37 -10.87 -5.93
CA ILE A 53 9.05 -11.18 -4.52
C ILE A 53 9.19 -12.69 -4.27
N ALA A 54 8.58 -13.52 -5.11
CA ALA A 54 8.62 -14.97 -4.96
C ALA A 54 10.06 -15.49 -5.02
N ARG A 55 10.83 -15.04 -6.00
CA ARG A 55 12.24 -15.42 -6.15
C ARG A 55 13.07 -15.00 -4.94
N PHE A 56 12.92 -13.77 -4.46
CA PHE A 56 13.66 -13.30 -3.28
C PHE A 56 13.34 -14.14 -2.04
N ALA A 57 12.06 -14.50 -1.84
CA ALA A 57 11.63 -15.33 -0.71
C ALA A 57 12.15 -16.78 -0.78
N ILE A 58 12.37 -17.32 -1.99
CA ILE A 58 12.88 -18.68 -2.21
C ILE A 58 14.41 -18.71 -2.13
N ASP A 59 15.08 -17.77 -2.82
CA ASP A 59 16.52 -17.85 -3.10
C ASP A 59 17.38 -17.16 -2.03
N VAL A 60 16.80 -16.29 -1.20
CA VAL A 60 17.53 -15.53 -0.17
C VAL A 60 17.10 -16.03 1.22
N PRO A 61 17.83 -16.98 1.83
CA PRO A 61 17.48 -17.52 3.14
C PRO A 61 17.31 -16.44 4.23
N GLN A 62 18.05 -15.34 4.12
CA GLN A 62 18.03 -14.21 5.04
C GLN A 62 16.88 -13.23 4.80
N ALA A 63 16.02 -13.45 3.80
CA ALA A 63 14.93 -12.54 3.44
C ALA A 63 13.96 -12.24 4.61
N HIS A 64 13.91 -13.12 5.61
CA HIS A 64 13.08 -12.97 6.80
C HIS A 64 13.74 -12.16 7.93
N LEU A 65 15.03 -11.83 7.81
CA LEU A 65 15.77 -11.08 8.82
C LEU A 65 15.53 -9.58 8.66
N TYR A 66 15.75 -8.84 9.76
CA TYR A 66 15.77 -7.38 9.68
C TYR A 66 16.88 -6.90 8.76
N GLY A 67 16.52 -5.98 7.87
CA GLY A 67 17.47 -5.19 7.09
C GLY A 67 17.96 -3.94 7.83
N PRO A 68 18.77 -3.10 7.18
CA PRO A 68 19.17 -1.81 7.72
C PRO A 68 17.95 -0.91 7.99
N VAL A 69 18.09 0.01 8.96
CA VAL A 69 16.99 0.89 9.42
C VAL A 69 16.34 1.68 8.29
N LEU A 70 17.14 2.15 7.33
CA LEU A 70 16.67 2.94 6.18
C LEU A 70 16.25 2.08 4.97
N GLY A 71 16.33 0.75 5.08
CA GLY A 71 16.15 -0.20 3.98
C GLY A 71 17.46 -0.62 3.31
N MET A 72 17.36 -1.51 2.33
CA MET A 72 18.49 -2.06 1.58
C MET A 72 19.23 -0.96 0.81
N PRO A 73 20.56 -0.83 0.93
CA PRO A 73 21.34 0.18 0.20
C PRO A 73 21.13 0.12 -1.31
N GLU A 74 21.11 -1.08 -1.88
CA GLU A 74 20.98 -1.30 -3.31
C GLU A 74 19.61 -0.84 -3.83
N LEU A 75 18.54 -1.05 -3.03
CA LEU A 75 17.21 -0.55 -3.38
C LEU A 75 17.14 0.97 -3.28
N ARG A 76 17.79 1.56 -2.28
CA ARG A 76 17.86 3.02 -2.14
C ARG A 76 18.58 3.66 -3.32
N ASP A 77 19.72 3.10 -3.73
CA ASP A 77 20.49 3.54 -4.90
C ASP A 77 19.66 3.47 -6.19
N ALA A 78 18.96 2.35 -6.40
CA ALA A 78 18.09 2.16 -7.56
C ALA A 78 16.96 3.20 -7.61
N VAL A 79 16.26 3.44 -6.49
CA VAL A 79 15.19 4.44 -6.41
C VAL A 79 15.72 5.85 -6.66
N ALA A 80 16.86 6.21 -6.08
CA ALA A 80 17.47 7.53 -6.30
C ALA A 80 17.83 7.75 -7.78
N ALA A 81 18.38 6.73 -8.45
CA ALA A 81 18.71 6.78 -9.86
C ALA A 81 17.45 6.91 -10.76
N GLU A 82 16.43 6.07 -10.52
CA GLU A 82 15.17 6.12 -11.28
C GLU A 82 14.45 7.45 -11.12
N TRP A 83 14.39 7.98 -9.91
CA TRP A 83 13.74 9.26 -9.64
C TRP A 83 14.52 10.42 -10.23
N SER A 84 15.86 10.39 -10.14
CA SER A 84 16.68 11.43 -10.77
C SER A 84 16.50 11.44 -12.28
N CYS A 85 16.40 10.26 -12.90
CA CYS A 85 16.12 10.13 -14.32
C CYS A 85 14.71 10.63 -14.68
N ALA A 86 13.68 10.22 -13.94
CA ALA A 86 12.28 10.53 -14.23
C ALA A 86 11.94 12.01 -14.00
N TYR A 87 12.53 12.64 -12.98
CA TYR A 87 12.14 13.98 -12.53
C TYR A 87 13.24 15.04 -12.71
N GLY A 88 14.44 14.68 -13.17
CA GLY A 88 15.51 15.61 -13.52
C GLY A 88 16.22 16.29 -12.34
N GLY A 89 15.93 15.88 -11.10
CA GLY A 89 16.63 16.37 -9.89
C GLY A 89 17.64 15.35 -9.38
N ALA A 90 18.75 15.81 -8.78
CA ALA A 90 19.70 14.91 -8.14
C ALA A 90 19.22 14.49 -6.74
N VAL A 91 19.06 13.18 -6.52
CA VAL A 91 18.76 12.61 -5.20
C VAL A 91 20.05 12.06 -4.58
N SER A 92 20.46 12.61 -3.44
CA SER A 92 21.59 12.11 -2.63
C SER A 92 21.10 11.22 -1.48
N LEU A 93 21.85 10.15 -1.17
CA LEU A 93 21.49 9.14 -0.17
C LEU A 93 22.29 9.22 1.13
#